data_AF-A0A800KLZ2-F1
#
_entry.id   AF-A0A800KLZ2-F1
#
_cell.length_a   1.000
_cell.length_b   1.000
_cell.length_c   1.000
_cell.angle_alpha   90.00
_cell.angle_beta   90.00
_cell.angle_gamma   90.00
#
_symmetry.space_group_name_H-M   'P 1'
#
loop_
_entity.id
_entity.type
_entity.pdbx_description
1 polymer ?
#
loop_
_entity_poly.entity_id
_entity_poly.type
_entity_poly.pdbx_seq_one_letter_code
_entity_poly.pdbx_strand_id
1 'polypeptide(L)'
;MKPSLLPHLLPLVASLMLVACAGPGGDAKASAVPRAPATAAPDPAPEGRVPPTRVLPTPWTDAFLGRAILLADLITIEGPAGLVEHCVMTLDDALFERTELPTTDGLELVLKHRAGTNGQELLRAQIDAWNLAAYKEIRMVLRAGLSEVIVTAEGNALWKDTDGTEQRGPRLLFRGQVRNGSHVDGASLPGSQTPR
;
A
#
# COMPACT_ATOMS: atom_id res chain seq x y z
N MET A 1 47.76 6.42 30.23
CA MET A 1 47.10 5.81 31.41
C MET A 1 45.60 5.66 31.10
N LYS A 2 45.13 4.41 30.93
CA LYS A 2 43.71 3.99 31.07
C LYS A 2 43.39 3.90 32.60
N PRO A 3 42.13 3.88 33.10
CA PRO A 3 40.92 3.24 32.55
C PRO A 3 39.66 4.16 32.50
N SER A 4 38.69 3.95 31.61
CA SER A 4 37.55 3.01 31.68
C SER A 4 36.54 3.33 32.79
N LEU A 5 35.26 3.56 32.43
CA LEU A 5 34.05 3.26 33.23
C LEU A 5 32.77 3.48 32.37
N LEU A 6 32.36 2.43 31.65
CA LEU A 6 30.95 1.99 31.60
C LEU A 6 30.79 1.07 32.82
N PRO A 7 29.65 1.05 33.56
CA PRO A 7 28.39 0.52 33.03
C PRO A 7 27.12 1.16 33.62
N HIS A 8 25.95 0.94 33.01
CA HIS A 8 24.79 0.40 33.72
C HIS A 8 23.70 -0.02 32.73
N LEU A 9 23.75 -1.31 32.41
CA LEU A 9 22.59 -2.13 32.06
C LEU A 9 21.58 -2.09 33.20
N LEU A 10 20.33 -1.77 32.88
CA LEU A 10 19.17 -2.15 33.69
C LEU A 10 18.23 -2.95 32.78
N PRO A 11 18.12 -4.27 32.97
CA PRO A 11 17.03 -5.05 32.39
C PRO A 11 15.84 -4.97 33.35
N LEU A 12 14.76 -4.29 32.95
CA LEU A 12 13.50 -4.43 33.68
C LEU A 12 12.65 -5.51 33.01
N VAL A 13 12.61 -6.64 33.70
CA VAL A 13 11.85 -7.84 33.43
C VAL A 13 10.38 -7.63 33.77
N ALA A 14 9.53 -8.03 32.82
CA ALA A 14 8.19 -8.64 32.91
C ALA A 14 7.13 -8.12 33.91
N SER A 15 5.90 -7.95 33.39
CA SER A 15 4.72 -8.70 33.85
C SER A 15 3.58 -8.59 32.82
N LEU A 16 3.43 -9.60 31.97
CA LEU A 16 2.18 -9.85 31.24
C LEU A 16 1.21 -10.52 32.22
N MET A 17 0.17 -9.80 32.64
CA MET A 17 -0.97 -10.40 33.35
C MET A 17 -2.01 -10.83 32.32
N LEU A 18 -2.08 -12.13 32.06
CA LEU A 18 -3.20 -12.78 31.37
C LEU A 18 -4.38 -12.86 32.33
N VAL A 19 -5.40 -12.03 32.12
CA VAL A 19 -6.71 -12.19 32.77
C VAL A 19 -7.52 -13.20 31.95
N ALA A 20 -7.57 -14.43 32.46
CA ALA A 20 -8.54 -15.43 32.06
C ALA A 20 -9.79 -15.26 32.93
N CYS A 21 -10.89 -14.79 32.34
CA CYS A 21 -12.22 -14.89 32.94
C CYS A 21 -13.00 -15.98 32.18
N ALA A 22 -12.82 -17.22 32.61
CA ALA A 22 -13.80 -18.27 32.43
C ALA A 22 -14.70 -18.28 33.67
N GLY A 23 -16.02 -18.30 33.49
CA GLY A 23 -16.97 -18.53 34.56
C GLY A 23 -18.42 -18.69 34.07
N PRO A 24 -19.23 -19.53 34.71
CA PRO A 24 -20.25 -20.36 34.06
C PRO A 24 -21.70 -20.06 34.50
N GLY A 25 -22.66 -20.80 33.93
CA GLY A 25 -24.05 -20.89 34.38
C GLY A 25 -24.99 -20.12 33.46
N GLY A 26 -25.91 -20.74 32.72
CA GLY A 26 -26.77 -21.85 33.12
C GLY A 26 -28.15 -21.25 33.37
N ASP A 27 -29.07 -21.42 32.43
CA ASP A 27 -30.47 -21.65 32.74
C ASP A 27 -31.20 -22.23 31.54
N ALA A 28 -31.75 -23.41 31.81
CA ALA A 28 -32.61 -24.15 30.92
C ALA A 28 -33.99 -23.47 30.82
N LYS A 29 -34.53 -23.40 29.61
CA LYS A 29 -35.97 -23.56 29.40
C LYS A 29 -36.22 -24.50 28.24
N ALA A 30 -36.49 -25.75 28.61
CA ALA A 30 -37.21 -26.68 27.76
C ALA A 30 -38.63 -26.14 27.52
N SER A 31 -39.02 -26.03 26.26
CA SER A 31 -40.43 -26.05 25.88
C SER A 31 -40.57 -27.06 24.75
N ALA A 32 -41.10 -28.22 25.12
CA ALA A 32 -41.41 -29.31 24.21
C ALA A 32 -42.74 -29.00 23.51
N VAL A 33 -42.74 -29.04 22.18
CA VAL A 33 -43.97 -29.17 21.37
C VAL A 33 -43.81 -30.41 20.49
N PRO A 34 -44.80 -31.33 20.43
CA PRO A 34 -44.67 -32.58 19.67
C PRO A 34 -44.70 -32.37 18.15
N ARG A 35 -43.98 -33.25 17.46
CA ARG A 35 -43.66 -33.29 16.03
C ARG A 35 -44.87 -33.70 15.17
N ALA A 36 -45.04 -33.08 14.00
CA ALA A 36 -45.74 -33.67 12.86
C ALA A 36 -44.70 -33.95 11.74
N PRO A 37 -44.74 -35.10 11.04
CA PRO A 37 -43.81 -35.40 9.96
C PRO A 37 -44.31 -34.76 8.66
N ALA A 38 -43.69 -33.67 8.24
CA ALA A 38 -43.84 -33.15 6.89
C ALA A 38 -42.65 -33.62 6.05
N THR A 39 -42.97 -34.39 5.02
CA THR A 39 -42.14 -34.89 3.92
C THR A 39 -41.02 -33.91 3.54
N ALA A 40 -39.76 -34.31 3.78
CA ALA A 40 -38.60 -33.55 3.32
C ALA A 40 -38.50 -33.68 1.79
N ALA A 41 -38.79 -32.56 1.10
CA ALA A 41 -38.39 -32.37 -0.27
C ALA A 41 -36.85 -32.35 -0.37
N PRO A 42 -36.25 -32.80 -1.49
CA PRO A 42 -34.80 -32.83 -1.64
C PRO A 42 -34.22 -31.42 -1.58
N ASP A 43 -33.21 -31.25 -0.74
CA ASP A 43 -32.40 -30.04 -0.59
C ASP A 43 -31.76 -29.69 -1.95
N PRO A 44 -31.93 -28.45 -2.48
CA PRO A 44 -31.21 -28.05 -3.68
C PRO A 44 -29.72 -27.94 -3.36
N ALA A 45 -28.89 -28.58 -4.18
CA ALA A 45 -27.44 -28.60 -4.05
C ALA A 45 -26.85 -27.18 -3.93
N PRO A 46 -25.79 -26.97 -3.13
CA PRO A 46 -25.19 -25.66 -2.98
C PRO A 46 -24.60 -25.20 -4.31
N GLU A 47 -25.21 -24.19 -4.92
CA GLU A 47 -24.65 -23.48 -6.06
C GLU A 47 -23.24 -23.00 -5.68
N GLY A 48 -22.26 -23.45 -6.46
CA GLY A 48 -20.86 -23.13 -6.26
C GLY A 48 -20.66 -21.62 -6.28
N ARG A 49 -20.44 -21.03 -5.09
CA ARG A 49 -20.01 -19.64 -4.97
C ARG A 49 -18.61 -19.54 -5.57
N VAL A 50 -18.53 -19.11 -6.83
CA VAL A 50 -17.29 -18.66 -7.43
C VAL A 50 -16.79 -17.49 -6.58
N PRO A 51 -15.60 -17.58 -5.94
CA PRO A 51 -15.07 -16.47 -5.18
C PRO A 51 -14.90 -15.28 -6.12
N PRO A 52 -15.25 -14.05 -5.70
CA PRO A 52 -15.11 -12.88 -6.55
C PRO A 52 -13.64 -12.76 -6.96
N THR A 53 -13.37 -12.86 -8.26
CA THR A 53 -12.06 -12.58 -8.83
C THR A 53 -11.70 -11.15 -8.45
N ARG A 54 -10.70 -10.99 -7.57
CA ARG A 54 -10.16 -9.67 -7.26
C ARG A 54 -9.46 -9.18 -8.52
N VAL A 55 -10.14 -8.34 -9.30
CA VAL A 55 -9.51 -7.59 -10.38
C VAL A 55 -8.57 -6.60 -9.71
N LEU A 56 -7.27 -6.89 -9.75
CA LEU A 56 -6.26 -5.91 -9.36
C LEU A 56 -6.27 -4.80 -10.42
N PRO A 57 -6.23 -3.51 -10.03
CA PRO A 57 -6.13 -2.44 -10.99
C PRO A 57 -4.91 -2.66 -11.89
N THR A 58 -5.08 -2.43 -13.19
CA THR A 58 -3.97 -2.49 -14.15
C THR A 58 -2.89 -1.52 -13.69
N PRO A 59 -1.66 -1.99 -13.49
CA PRO A 59 -0.58 -1.10 -13.07
C PRO A 59 -0.33 -0.02 -14.09
N TRP A 60 -0.02 1.17 -13.60
CA TRP A 60 0.10 2.36 -14.42
C TRP A 60 1.42 2.40 -15.20
N THR A 61 2.49 1.93 -14.56
CA THR A 61 3.84 1.90 -15.12
C THR A 61 4.32 0.47 -15.40
N ASP A 62 5.34 0.34 -16.24
CA ASP A 62 6.04 -0.92 -16.49
C ASP A 62 7.10 -1.26 -15.42
N ALA A 63 7.74 -0.26 -14.81
CA ALA A 63 8.84 -0.45 -13.87
C ALA A 63 8.40 -0.82 -12.45
N PHE A 64 7.20 -0.42 -12.03
CA PHE A 64 6.75 -0.56 -10.63
C PHE A 64 5.76 -1.73 -10.43
N LEU A 65 5.80 -2.72 -11.34
CA LEU A 65 4.98 -3.94 -11.32
C LEU A 65 5.40 -4.94 -10.24
N GLY A 66 6.72 -5.10 -10.07
CA GLY A 66 7.29 -6.01 -9.08
C GLY A 66 7.16 -5.43 -7.68
N ARG A 67 6.83 -6.27 -6.70
CA ARG A 67 6.79 -5.83 -5.30
C ARG A 67 8.19 -5.45 -4.84
N ALA A 68 8.34 -4.21 -4.39
CA ALA A 68 9.58 -3.72 -3.83
C ALA A 68 9.34 -2.73 -2.69
N ILE A 69 10.39 -2.51 -1.89
CA ILE A 69 10.44 -1.49 -0.86
C ILE A 69 11.59 -0.55 -1.20
N LEU A 70 11.29 0.76 -1.18
CA LEU A 70 12.28 1.83 -1.30
C LEU A 70 12.31 2.63 0.01
N LEU A 71 13.48 2.74 0.63
CA LEU A 71 13.71 3.45 1.87
C LEU A 71 14.82 4.49 1.70
N ALA A 72 14.61 5.74 2.12
CA ALA A 72 15.61 6.81 2.01
C ALA A 72 15.35 7.96 3.00
N ASP A 73 16.24 8.95 3.07
CA ASP A 73 15.93 10.20 3.80
C ASP A 73 14.89 11.02 3.05
N LEU A 74 15.09 11.19 1.74
CA LEU A 74 14.21 11.93 0.85
C LEU A 74 13.79 11.05 -0.33
N ILE A 75 12.50 11.06 -0.64
CA ILE A 75 11.96 10.42 -1.85
C ILE A 75 11.24 11.48 -2.67
N THR A 76 11.61 11.63 -3.93
CA THR A 76 10.94 12.47 -4.92
C THR A 76 10.31 11.60 -6.00
N ILE A 77 9.03 11.80 -6.25
CA ILE A 77 8.24 11.11 -7.27
C ILE A 77 7.80 12.16 -8.28
N GLU A 78 8.37 12.16 -9.47
CA GLU A 78 7.97 13.04 -10.55
C GLU A 78 7.22 12.25 -11.61
N GLY A 79 6.20 12.83 -12.23
CA GLY A 79 5.42 12.10 -13.22
C GLY A 79 4.36 12.93 -13.91
N PRO A 80 3.70 12.35 -14.92
CA PRO A 80 2.73 13.06 -15.73
C PRO A 80 1.38 13.22 -15.03
N ALA A 81 0.45 13.90 -15.72
CA ALA A 81 -0.97 13.88 -15.39
C ALA A 81 -1.44 12.44 -15.07
N GLY A 82 -2.14 12.27 -13.94
CA GLY A 82 -2.50 10.94 -13.42
C GLY A 82 -1.67 10.50 -12.20
N LEU A 83 -0.55 11.17 -11.89
CA LEU A 83 0.33 10.74 -10.80
C LEU A 83 -0.37 10.71 -9.44
N VAL A 84 -1.24 11.68 -9.16
CA VAL A 84 -1.95 11.78 -7.88
C VAL A 84 -2.92 10.61 -7.69
N GLU A 85 -3.51 10.14 -8.78
CA GLU A 85 -4.45 9.02 -8.81
C GLU A 85 -3.76 7.66 -8.62
N HIS A 86 -2.48 7.58 -8.98
CA HIS A 86 -1.70 6.34 -8.94
C HIS A 86 -0.67 6.28 -7.80
N CYS A 87 -0.45 7.39 -7.09
CA CYS A 87 0.42 7.46 -5.93
C CYS A 87 -0.37 7.82 -4.68
N VAL A 88 -0.41 6.89 -3.72
CA VAL A 88 -1.10 7.08 -2.44
C VAL A 88 -0.08 7.43 -1.37
N MET A 89 -0.34 8.48 -0.59
CA MET A 89 0.44 8.82 0.60
C MET A 89 -0.35 8.49 1.86
N THR A 90 0.32 7.94 2.87
CA THR A 90 -0.29 7.76 4.20
C THR A 90 -0.35 9.12 4.89
N LEU A 91 -1.56 9.51 5.31
CA LEU A 91 -1.81 10.75 6.02
C LEU A 91 -2.28 10.43 7.43
N ASP A 92 -1.61 11.05 8.38
CA ASP A 92 -2.00 11.12 9.78
C ASP A 92 -1.74 12.57 10.20
N ASP A 93 -2.80 13.35 10.31
CA ASP A 93 -2.69 14.79 10.58
C ASP A 93 -2.07 15.09 11.95
N ALA A 94 -2.05 14.12 12.88
CA ALA A 94 -1.37 14.26 14.16
C ALA A 94 0.16 14.16 14.02
N LEU A 95 0.65 13.38 13.05
CA LEU A 95 2.07 13.07 12.88
C LEU A 95 2.73 13.81 11.72
N PHE A 96 1.96 14.10 10.67
CA PHE A 96 2.46 14.60 9.40
C PHE A 96 1.79 15.91 9.00
N GLU A 97 2.48 16.64 8.15
CA GLU A 97 2.02 17.85 7.49
C GLU A 97 2.13 17.64 5.98
N ARG A 98 1.02 17.89 5.27
CA ARG A 98 0.97 17.91 3.80
C ARG A 98 0.84 19.36 3.34
N THR A 99 1.74 19.78 2.47
CA THR A 99 1.67 21.06 1.77
C THR A 99 1.42 20.81 0.29
N GLU A 100 0.47 21.56 -0.29
CA GLU A 100 0.20 21.52 -1.73
C GLU A 100 0.50 22.89 -2.32
N LEU A 101 1.29 22.90 -3.39
CA LEU A 101 1.70 24.10 -4.08
C LEU A 101 1.41 23.95 -5.58
N PRO A 102 0.44 24.70 -6.14
CA PRO A 102 0.27 24.80 -7.57
C PRO A 102 1.53 25.44 -8.18
N THR A 103 2.04 24.87 -9.26
CA THR A 103 3.17 25.40 -10.01
C THR A 103 2.75 25.69 -11.45
N THR A 104 3.55 26.44 -12.20
CA THR A 104 3.28 26.72 -13.62
C THR A 104 3.16 25.43 -14.44
N ASP A 105 3.90 24.39 -14.06
CA ASP A 105 4.00 23.13 -14.80
C ASP A 105 3.09 22.02 -14.23
N GLY A 106 2.36 22.27 -13.14
CA GLY A 106 1.47 21.30 -12.52
C GLY A 106 1.28 21.50 -11.01
N LEU A 107 1.55 20.47 -10.21
CA LEU A 107 1.27 20.45 -8.77
C LEU A 107 2.45 19.84 -8.03
N GLU A 108 2.86 20.49 -6.95
CA GLU A 108 3.82 19.95 -6.00
C GLU A 108 3.13 19.61 -4.68
N LEU A 109 3.35 18.39 -4.21
CA LEU A 109 2.85 17.88 -2.94
C LEU A 109 4.04 17.45 -2.08
N VAL A 110 4.13 18.01 -0.88
CA VAL A 110 5.23 17.75 0.05
C VAL A 110 4.65 17.18 1.34
N LEU A 111 5.11 16.00 1.74
CA LEU A 111 4.79 15.36 3.01
C LEU A 111 6.00 15.40 3.92
N LYS A 112 5.81 15.93 5.13
CA LYS A 112 6.84 16.06 6.19
C LYS A 112 6.29 15.65 7.54
N HIS A 113 7.18 15.44 8.49
CA HIS A 113 6.79 15.41 9.90
C HIS A 113 6.25 16.74 10.35
N ARG A 114 5.15 16.71 11.10
CA ARG A 114 4.63 17.89 11.78
C ARG A 114 5.63 18.36 12.83
N ALA A 115 5.81 19.68 12.93
CA ALA A 115 6.65 20.28 13.96
C ALA A 115 6.19 19.85 15.37
N GLY A 116 7.15 19.55 16.25
CA GLY A 116 6.88 19.09 17.62
C GLY A 116 6.63 17.58 17.75
N THR A 117 6.62 16.83 16.65
CA THR A 117 6.69 15.36 16.69
C THR A 117 8.15 14.90 16.85
N ASN A 118 8.35 13.69 17.37
CA ASN A 118 9.67 13.11 17.59
C ASN A 118 10.28 12.45 16.34
N GLY A 119 9.61 12.53 15.17
CA GLY A 119 10.10 12.02 13.89
C GLY A 119 10.40 10.53 13.88
N GLN A 120 9.75 9.73 14.74
CA GLN A 120 10.04 8.29 14.86
C GLN A 120 9.32 7.44 13.80
N GLU A 121 8.19 7.92 13.29
CA GLU A 121 7.42 7.21 12.27
C GLU A 121 8.00 7.46 10.88
N LEU A 122 7.89 6.48 9.98
CA LEU A 122 8.29 6.68 8.59
C LEU A 122 7.17 7.39 7.83
N LEU A 123 7.53 8.35 6.99
CA LEU A 123 6.63 8.85 5.95
C LEU A 123 6.42 7.73 4.94
N ARG A 124 5.18 7.46 4.53
CA ARG A 124 4.86 6.32 3.65
C ARG A 124 4.07 6.76 2.43
N ALA A 125 4.46 6.22 1.28
CA ALA A 125 3.71 6.30 0.05
C ALA A 125 3.72 4.96 -0.69
N GLN A 126 2.82 4.80 -1.65
CA GLN A 126 2.76 3.64 -2.52
C GLN A 126 2.52 4.11 -3.94
N ILE A 127 3.27 3.54 -4.89
CA ILE A 127 3.03 3.68 -6.33
C ILE A 127 3.04 2.29 -6.95
N ASP A 128 1.95 1.93 -7.64
CA ASP A 128 1.71 0.56 -8.14
C ASP A 128 2.00 -0.50 -7.03
N ALA A 129 2.97 -1.40 -7.24
CA ALA A 129 3.35 -2.45 -6.29
C ALA A 129 4.52 -2.07 -5.35
N TRP A 130 5.04 -0.84 -5.44
CA TRP A 130 6.16 -0.37 -4.63
C TRP A 130 5.69 0.33 -3.37
N ASN A 131 6.27 -0.07 -2.24
CA ASN A 131 6.11 0.63 -0.97
C ASN A 131 7.30 1.57 -0.77
N LEU A 132 7.01 2.85 -0.61
CA LEU A 132 8.00 3.91 -0.43
C LEU A 132 7.96 4.36 1.03
N ALA A 133 9.13 4.50 1.64
CA ALA A 133 9.27 5.00 2.99
C ALA A 133 10.41 6.02 3.08
N ALA A 134 10.15 7.16 3.71
CA ALA A 134 11.17 8.19 3.91
C ALA A 134 11.31 8.57 5.39
N TYR A 135 12.52 8.98 5.79
CA TYR A 135 12.78 9.48 7.14
C TYR A 135 12.47 10.98 7.29
N LYS A 136 12.55 11.78 6.22
CA LYS A 136 12.45 13.25 6.31
C LYS A 136 11.35 13.83 5.42
N GLU A 137 11.30 13.43 4.16
CA GLU A 137 10.42 14.05 3.18
C GLU A 137 10.01 13.06 2.08
N ILE A 138 8.71 13.07 1.74
CA ILE A 138 8.24 12.56 0.45
C ILE A 138 7.71 13.74 -0.35
N ARG A 139 8.26 13.94 -1.54
CA ARG A 139 7.84 14.97 -2.49
C ARG A 139 7.24 14.30 -3.72
N MET A 140 6.09 14.78 -4.16
CA MET A 140 5.47 14.37 -5.40
C MET A 140 5.29 15.59 -6.30
N VAL A 141 5.81 15.50 -7.51
CA VAL A 141 5.82 16.59 -8.50
C VAL A 141 5.08 16.12 -9.74
N LEU A 142 3.86 16.61 -9.89
CA LEU A 142 3.08 16.47 -11.11
C LEU A 142 3.60 17.47 -12.14
N ARG A 143 4.11 17.00 -13.27
CA ARG A 143 4.52 17.84 -14.40
C ARG A 143 3.71 17.50 -15.63
N ALA A 144 3.05 18.50 -16.21
CA ALA A 144 2.45 18.39 -17.53
C ALA A 144 3.53 18.07 -18.58
N GLY A 145 3.26 17.12 -19.47
CA GLY A 145 4.14 16.80 -20.60
C GLY A 145 5.21 15.74 -20.34
N LEU A 146 5.34 15.19 -19.13
CA LEU A 146 6.09 13.95 -18.94
C LEU A 146 5.35 12.76 -19.59
N SER A 147 6.08 11.71 -19.93
CA SER A 147 5.53 10.40 -20.34
C SER A 147 5.99 9.27 -19.42
N GLU A 148 6.82 9.59 -18.44
CA GLU A 148 7.43 8.64 -17.52
C GLU A 148 7.29 9.14 -16.08
N VAL A 149 7.27 8.18 -15.17
CA VAL A 149 7.38 8.41 -13.74
C VAL A 149 8.83 8.18 -13.33
N ILE A 150 9.38 9.14 -12.59
CA ILE A 150 10.75 9.12 -12.10
C ILE A 150 10.70 9.09 -10.58
N VAL A 151 11.28 8.06 -9.97
CA VAL A 151 11.42 7.95 -8.52
C VAL A 151 12.88 8.14 -8.16
N THR A 152 13.18 9.20 -7.44
CA THR A 152 14.53 9.49 -6.91
C THR A 152 14.53 9.29 -5.40
N ALA A 153 15.50 8.54 -4.90
CA ALA A 153 15.71 8.32 -3.47
C ALA A 153 17.10 8.81 -3.07
N GLU A 154 17.21 9.60 -2.00
CA GLU A 154 18.46 10.25 -1.56
C GLU A 154 18.68 10.11 -0.05
N GLY A 155 19.96 10.11 0.36
CA GLY A 155 20.36 10.04 1.77
C GLY A 155 20.23 8.63 2.35
N ASN A 156 21.16 7.75 1.96
CA ASN A 156 21.19 6.33 2.32
C ASN A 156 20.03 5.51 1.74
N ALA A 157 19.82 5.68 0.43
CA ALA A 157 18.78 4.97 -0.29
C ALA A 157 19.04 3.46 -0.31
N LEU A 158 18.00 2.69 0.01
CA LEU A 158 17.92 1.24 -0.05
C LEU A 158 16.71 0.87 -0.89
N TRP A 159 16.91 0.05 -1.91
CA TRP A 159 15.86 -0.58 -2.65
C TRP A 159 15.99 -2.10 -2.54
N LYS A 160 14.86 -2.79 -2.35
CA LYS A 160 14.82 -4.25 -2.26
C LYS A 160 13.54 -4.80 -2.88
N ASP A 161 13.67 -5.77 -3.78
CA ASP A 161 12.54 -6.52 -4.33
C ASP A 161 12.22 -7.79 -3.53
N THR A 162 11.16 -8.50 -3.95
CA THR A 162 10.79 -9.80 -3.37
C THR A 162 11.70 -10.95 -3.76
N ASP A 163 12.49 -10.80 -4.82
CA ASP A 163 13.37 -11.84 -5.35
C ASP A 163 14.73 -11.85 -4.63
N GLY A 164 14.96 -10.84 -3.79
CA GLY A 164 16.16 -10.68 -2.98
C GLY A 164 17.22 -9.78 -3.61
N THR A 165 16.92 -9.17 -4.76
CA THR A 165 17.77 -8.14 -5.35
C THR A 165 17.75 -6.92 -4.45
N GLU A 166 18.93 -6.38 -4.17
CA GLU A 166 19.09 -5.22 -3.31
C GLU A 166 20.02 -4.21 -3.98
N GLN A 167 19.63 -2.94 -3.94
CA GLN A 167 20.46 -1.82 -4.35
C GLN A 167 20.61 -0.84 -3.19
N ARG A 168 21.82 -0.34 -2.97
CA ARG A 168 22.11 0.68 -1.96
C ARG A 168 22.98 1.77 -2.55
N GLY A 169 22.76 3.00 -2.10
CA GLY A 169 23.62 4.10 -2.49
C GLY A 169 23.25 5.42 -1.82
N PRO A 170 24.08 6.46 -2.00
CA PRO A 170 23.73 7.80 -1.57
C PRO A 170 22.52 8.34 -2.33
N ARG A 171 22.30 7.85 -3.55
CA ARG A 171 21.18 8.17 -4.42
C ARG A 171 20.82 6.98 -5.31
N LEU A 172 19.53 6.70 -5.46
CA LEU A 172 18.98 5.75 -6.43
C LEU A 172 17.97 6.47 -7.33
N LEU A 173 17.90 6.05 -8.59
CA LEU A 173 17.01 6.63 -9.60
C LEU A 173 16.32 5.51 -10.38
N PHE A 174 15.00 5.54 -10.40
CA PHE A 174 14.17 4.59 -11.14
C PHE A 174 13.25 5.35 -12.10
N ARG A 175 12.99 4.77 -13.26
CA ARG A 175 12.11 5.33 -14.28
C ARG A 175 11.15 4.26 -14.76
N GLY A 176 9.87 4.60 -14.87
CA GLY A 176 8.83 3.74 -15.43
C GLY A 176 8.03 4.50 -16.49
N GLN A 177 7.86 3.90 -17.67
CA GLN A 177 7.04 4.48 -18.72
C GLN A 177 5.56 4.30 -18.36
N VAL A 178 4.77 5.33 -18.59
CA VAL A 178 3.31 5.24 -18.40
C VAL A 178 2.72 4.47 -19.57
N ARG A 179 1.89 3.47 -19.26
CA ARG A 179 1.16 2.71 -20.28
C ARG A 179 0.03 3.59 -20.82
N ASN A 180 0.22 4.13 -22.02
CA ASN A 180 -0.87 4.79 -22.74
C ASN A 180 -1.97 3.76 -23.01
N GLY A 181 -3.17 3.98 -22.47
CA GLY A 181 -4.33 3.10 -22.61
C GLY A 181 -4.92 2.98 -24.02
N SER A 182 -4.12 3.10 -25.08
CA SER A 182 -4.56 2.82 -26.45
C SER A 182 -4.39 1.34 -26.79
N HIS A 183 -5.12 0.47 -26.09
CA HIS A 183 -5.57 -0.79 -26.66
C HIS A 183 -6.87 -1.23 -25.97
N VAL A 184 -7.94 -0.53 -26.29
CA VAL A 184 -9.21 -1.24 -26.47
C VAL A 184 -8.99 -2.03 -27.76
N ASP A 185 -8.59 -3.29 -27.63
CA ASP A 185 -8.87 -4.28 -28.67
C ASP A 185 -10.40 -4.28 -28.81
N GLY A 186 -10.87 -3.43 -29.71
CA GLY A 186 -12.21 -3.54 -30.25
C GLY A 186 -12.25 -4.91 -30.89
N ALA A 187 -12.77 -5.88 -30.15
CA ALA A 187 -13.17 -7.18 -30.66
C ALA A 187 -13.88 -6.91 -31.99
N SER A 188 -13.20 -7.27 -33.08
CA SER A 188 -13.78 -7.26 -34.41
C SER A 188 -14.99 -8.18 -34.32
N LEU A 189 -16.18 -7.57 -34.27
CA LEU A 189 -17.43 -8.31 -34.38
C LEU A 189 -17.36 -9.13 -35.68
N PRO A 190 -17.50 -10.46 -35.64
CA PRO A 190 -17.57 -11.25 -36.86
C PRO A 190 -18.77 -10.76 -37.67
N GLY A 191 -18.50 -10.45 -38.93
CA GLY A 191 -19.45 -9.90 -39.88
C GLY A 191 -20.73 -10.72 -39.92
N SER A 192 -21.85 -10.07 -39.65
CA SER A 192 -23.16 -10.58 -40.01
C SER A 192 -23.37 -10.36 -41.51
N GLN A 193 -22.97 -11.34 -42.32
CA GLN A 193 -23.52 -11.48 -43.66
C GLN A 193 -24.96 -12.01 -43.53
N THR A 194 -25.94 -11.13 -43.72
CA THR A 194 -27.32 -11.55 -44.00
C THR A 194 -27.43 -11.91 -45.48
N PRO A 195 -27.89 -13.11 -45.85
CA PRO A 195 -28.29 -13.40 -47.21
C PRO A 195 -29.76 -12.98 -47.41
N ARG A 196 -30.03 -12.21 -48.46
CA ARG A 196 -31.21 -12.34 -49.34
C ARG A 196 -31.11 -11.40 -50.52
#